data_AF-A0A413DNG7-F1
#
_entry.id   AF-A0A413DNG7-F1
#
_cell.length_a   1.000
_cell.length_b   1.000
_cell.length_c   1.000
_cell.angle_alpha   90.00
_cell.angle_beta   90.00
_cell.angle_gamma   90.00
#
_symmetry.space_group_name_H-M   'P 1'
#
loop_
_entity.id
_entity.type
_entity.pdbx_description
1 polymer ?
#
loop_
_entity_poly.entity_id
_entity_poly.type
_entity_poly.pdbx_seq_one_letter_code
_entity_poly.pdbx_strand_id
1 'polypeptide(L)' 'MNQYAYNGPVMEFGKCIANNWAGSTYAASEKKAKSNLAYQFKKNNNRMPASKITLPGELMVIN' A
#
# COMPACT_ATOMS: atom_id res chain seq x y z
N MET A 1 1.89 -4.20 18.20
CA MET A 1 1.76 -3.53 16.87
C MET A 1 0.80 -4.37 16.08
N ASN A 2 -0.21 -3.76 15.47
CA ASN A 2 -1.18 -4.53 14.69
C ASN A 2 -0.59 -4.76 13.30
N GLN A 3 -0.78 -5.97 12.76
CA GLN A 3 -0.44 -6.26 11.39
C GLN A 3 -1.59 -5.79 10.51
N TYR A 4 -1.27 -5.10 9.42
CA TYR A 4 -2.23 -4.67 8.42
C TYR A 4 -1.87 -5.36 7.12
N ALA A 5 -2.85 -5.96 6.47
CA ALA A 5 -2.75 -6.48 5.12
C ALA A 5 -3.62 -5.67 4.18
N TYR A 6 -3.09 -5.43 3.00
CA TYR A 6 -3.79 -4.87 1.87
C TYR A 6 -3.87 -5.93 0.79
N ASN A 7 -5.05 -6.06 0.19
CA ASN A 7 -5.24 -6.86 -1.00
C ASN A 7 -6.17 -6.11 -1.93
N GLY A 8 -5.63 -5.55 -3.02
CA GLY A 8 -6.43 -4.79 -3.95
C GLY A 8 -5.62 -3.99 -4.97
N PRO A 9 -6.29 -3.11 -5.72
CA PRO A 9 -5.65 -2.38 -6.79
C PRO A 9 -4.72 -1.29 -6.25
N VAL A 10 -3.63 -1.02 -6.95
CA VAL A 10 -2.73 0.11 -6.68
C VAL A 10 -2.87 1.10 -7.81
N MET A 11 -3.10 2.36 -7.45
CA MET A 11 -3.21 3.45 -8.41
C MET A 11 -2.01 4.38 -8.30
N GLU A 12 -1.51 4.83 -9.44
CA GLU A 12 -0.45 5.81 -9.56
C GLU A 12 -0.95 6.97 -10.44
N PHE A 13 -0.97 8.19 -9.89
CA PHE A 13 -1.54 9.37 -10.57
C PHE A 13 -2.94 9.12 -11.19
N GLY A 14 -3.76 8.29 -10.53
CA GLY A 14 -5.11 7.93 -11.00
C GLY A 14 -5.16 6.81 -12.05
N LYS A 15 -4.03 6.27 -12.48
CA LYS A 15 -3.97 5.06 -13.33
C LYS A 15 -3.79 3.82 -12.47
N CYS A 16 -4.58 2.79 -12.72
CA CYS A 16 -4.34 1.50 -12.10
C CYS A 16 -3.04 0.90 -12.67
N ILE A 17 -2.07 0.65 -11.80
CA ILE A 17 -0.77 0.06 -12.17
C ILE A 17 -0.64 -1.39 -11.71
N ALA A 18 -1.42 -1.78 -10.70
CA ALA A 18 -1.56 -3.16 -10.29
C ALA A 18 -3.04 -3.40 -10.01
N ASN A 19 -3.65 -4.35 -10.71
CA ASN A 19 -5.06 -4.70 -10.48
C ASN A 19 -5.26 -5.43 -9.15
N ASN A 20 -4.26 -6.23 -8.76
CA ASN A 20 -4.27 -6.98 -7.51
C ASN A 20 -2.86 -7.03 -6.91
N TRP A 21 -2.63 -6.20 -5.89
CA TRP A 21 -1.40 -6.21 -5.12
C TRP A 21 -1.72 -6.58 -3.67
N ALA A 22 -1.02 -7.60 -3.18
CA ALA A 22 -1.06 -8.02 -1.80
C ALA A 22 0.21 -7.52 -1.09
N GLY A 23 0.03 -6.86 0.05
CA GLY A 23 1.14 -6.42 0.88
C GLY A 23 0.73 -6.35 2.33
N SER A 24 1.66 -6.64 3.24
CA SER A 24 1.43 -6.54 4.66
C SER A 24 2.49 -5.69 5.36
N THR A 25 2.09 -4.98 6.40
CA THR A 25 2.97 -4.18 7.23
C THR A 25 2.49 -4.16 8.66
N TYR A 26 3.42 -4.07 9.60
CA TYR A 26 3.11 -3.70 10.97
C TYR A 26 3.03 -2.17 11.06
N ALA A 27 2.02 -1.67 11.75
CA ALA A 27 1.87 -0.24 11.99
C ALA A 27 1.11 0.03 13.30
N ALA A 28 1.23 1.26 13.81
CA ALA A 28 0.45 1.72 14.95
C ALA A 28 -0.98 2.14 14.56
N SER A 29 -1.22 2.45 13.29
CA SER A 29 -2.52 2.87 12.76
C SER A 29 -2.66 2.55 11.27
N GLU A 30 -3.89 2.47 10.78
CA GLU A 30 -4.20 2.26 9.36
C GLU A 30 -3.55 3.31 8.46
N LYS A 31 -3.57 4.59 8.87
CA LYS A 31 -2.95 5.68 8.11
C LYS A 31 -1.46 5.46 7.92
N LYS A 32 -0.77 4.99 8.96
CA LYS A 32 0.67 4.64 8.88
C LYS A 32 0.87 3.38 8.05
N ALA A 33 0.00 2.38 8.17
CA ALA A 33 0.03 1.18 7.35
C ALA A 33 -0.09 1.51 5.85
N LYS A 34 -1.05 2.36 5.44
CA LYS A 34 -1.18 2.80 4.03
C LYS A 34 0.11 3.46 3.53
N SER A 35 0.71 4.35 4.32
CA SER A 35 1.98 4.99 3.96
C SER A 35 3.13 3.99 3.82
N ASN A 36 3.23 3.02 4.73
CA ASN A 36 4.26 1.96 4.67
C ASN A 36 4.06 1.07 3.44
N LEU A 37 2.83 0.67 3.14
CA LEU A 37 2.51 -0.17 1.98
C LEU A 37 2.77 0.57 0.66
N ALA A 38 2.39 1.85 0.57
CA ALA A 38 2.72 2.67 -0.59
C ALA A 38 4.23 2.79 -0.79
N TYR A 39 5.00 2.93 0.30
CA TYR A 39 6.45 2.94 0.24
C TYR A 39 7.05 1.58 -0.20
N GLN A 40 6.56 0.48 0.36
CA GLN A 40 6.97 -0.88 -0.04
C GLN A 40 6.71 -1.10 -1.53
N PHE A 41 5.53 -0.73 -2.01
CA PHE A 41 5.16 -0.84 -3.42
C PHE A 41 6.13 -0.06 -4.32
N LYS A 42 6.48 1.18 -3.93
CA LYS A 42 7.46 2.01 -4.67
C LYS A 42 8.82 1.32 -4.74
N LYS A 43 9.30 0.82 -3.61
CA LYS A 43 10.60 0.17 -3.50
C LYS A 43 10.67 -1.10 -4.35
N ASN A 44 9.63 -1.94 -4.32
CA ASN A 44 9.59 -3.19 -5.09
C ASN A 44 9.48 -2.95 -6.61
N ASN A 45 8.79 -1.89 -7.03
CA ASN A 45 8.60 -1.58 -8.45
C ASN A 45 9.61 -0.56 -9.00
N ASN A 46 10.70 -0.27 -8.27
CA ASN A 46 11.70 0.75 -8.61
C ASN A 46 11.08 2.10 -9.02
N ARG A 47 9.95 2.47 -8.39
CA ARG A 47 9.24 3.71 -8.72
C ARG A 47 9.92 4.88 -8.04
N MET A 48 9.91 6.02 -8.72
CA MET A 48 10.45 7.26 -8.17
C MET A 48 9.71 7.62 -6.86
N PRO A 49 10.41 8.10 -5.81
CA PRO A 49 9.79 8.47 -4.54
C PRO A 49 8.66 9.50 -4.68
N ALA A 50 8.77 10.39 -5.67
CA ALA A 50 7.78 11.40 -6.01
C ALA A 50 6.50 10.84 -6.67
N SER A 51 6.45 9.56 -7.02
CA SER A 51 5.27 8.95 -7.62
C SER A 51 4.10 8.93 -6.62
N LYS A 52 2.94 9.45 -7.02
CA LYS A 52 1.76 9.49 -6.17
C LYS A 52 1.04 8.15 -6.20
N ILE A 53 1.43 7.27 -5.30
CA ILE A 53 0.79 5.95 -5.10
C ILE A 53 -0.37 6.09 -4.13
N THR A 54 -1.54 5.64 -4.55
CA THR A 54 -2.76 5.57 -3.73
C THR A 54 -3.26 4.13 -3.68
N LEU A 55 -3.65 3.73 -2.48
CA LEU A 55 -4.22 2.42 -2.17
C LEU A 55 -5.71 2.65 -1.81
N PRO A 56 -6.62 2.64 -2.81
CA PRO A 56 -8.04 2.93 -2.59
C PRO A 56 -8.75 1.82 -1.80
N GLY A 57 -8.19 0.61 -1.77
CA GLY A 57 -8.76 -0.49 -0.99
C GLY A 57 -8.69 -0.27 0.52
N GLU A 58 -9.46 -1.08 1.23
CA GLU A 58 -9.42 -1.15 2.69
C GLU A 58 -8.23 -1.97 3.18
N LEU A 59 -7.77 -1.66 4.38
CA LEU A 59 -6.76 -2.45 5.07
C LEU A 59 -7.46 -3.44 5.99
N MET A 60 -7.09 -4.69 5.88
CA MET A 60 -7.50 -5.72 6.83
C MET A 60 -6.51 -5.73 8.00
N VAL A 61 -7.02 -5.66 9.22
CA VAL A 61 -6.20 -5.88 10.42
C VAL A 61 -6.06 -7.39 10.62
N ILE A 62 -4.82 -7.87 10.55
CA ILE A 62 -4.47 -9.24 10.91
C ILE A 62 -3.97 -9.18 12.37
N ASN A 63 -4.64 -9.93 13.24
CA ASN A 63 -4.34 -10.02 14.67
C ASN A 63 -3.55 -11.30 14.97
#